data_AF-A0AAU4E2R9-F1
#
_entry.id   AF-A0AAU4E2R9-F1
#
_cell.length_a   1.000
_cell.length_b   1.000
_cell.length_c   1.000
_cell.angle_alpha   90.00
_cell.angle_beta   90.00
_cell.angle_gamma   90.00
#
_symmetry.space_group_name_H-M   'P 1'
#
loop_
_entity.id
_entity.type
_entity.pdbx_description
1 polymer ?
#
loop_
_entity_poly.entity_id
_entity_poly.type
_entity_poly.pdbx_seq_one_letter_code
_entity_poly.pdbx_strand_id
1 'polypeptide(L)'
;MTSTLPTTLAKVNGHRVEFAPAHREGNQSRVVTTITMGVPLSFEDITAVLMYVTDGSSREDLIDWLADPALVRRTVIESAWAMGGFAIEQERLKLAGIESGTWDSERLDLAWTCSVRVFATDTDVPAPRLSPEAA
;
A
#
# COMPACT_ATOMS: atom_id res chain seq x y z
N MET A 1 -13.71 -26.71 -9.64
CA MET A 1 -13.22 -25.37 -10.02
C MET A 1 -12.36 -24.88 -8.87
N THR A 2 -11.04 -24.81 -9.08
CA THR A 2 -10.08 -24.38 -8.07
C THR A 2 -10.17 -22.86 -7.95
N SER A 3 -10.83 -22.38 -6.90
CA SER A 3 -10.80 -20.96 -6.53
C SER A 3 -9.44 -20.67 -5.89
N THR A 4 -8.52 -20.08 -6.66
CA THR A 4 -7.29 -19.47 -6.15
C THR A 4 -7.64 -18.08 -5.65
N LEU A 5 -8.15 -18.00 -4.43
CA LEU A 5 -8.23 -16.71 -3.73
C LEU A 5 -6.80 -16.19 -3.55
N PRO A 6 -6.53 -14.90 -3.79
CA PRO A 6 -5.23 -14.32 -3.54
C PRO A 6 -4.94 -14.41 -2.04
N THR A 7 -3.96 -15.22 -1.69
CA THR A 7 -3.44 -15.35 -0.34
C THR A 7 -2.43 -14.24 -0.10
N THR A 8 -2.69 -13.35 0.87
CA THR A 8 -1.69 -12.37 1.33
C THR A 8 -1.05 -12.84 2.62
N LEU A 9 0.28 -12.72 2.68
CA LEU A 9 1.08 -13.11 3.83
C LEU A 9 1.39 -11.87 4.66
N ALA A 10 0.86 -11.82 5.88
CA ALA A 10 1.17 -10.80 6.86
C ALA A 10 2.11 -11.36 7.94
N LYS A 11 2.74 -10.48 8.72
CA LYS A 11 3.48 -10.87 9.92
C LYS A 11 2.89 -10.16 11.13
N VAL A 12 2.35 -10.90 12.09
CA VAL A 12 1.79 -10.39 13.35
C VAL A 12 2.61 -10.95 14.49
N ASN A 13 3.20 -10.07 15.31
CA ASN A 13 4.08 -10.43 16.44
C ASN A 13 5.19 -11.44 16.07
N GLY A 14 5.83 -11.26 14.92
CA GLY A 14 6.90 -12.17 14.46
C GLY A 14 6.43 -13.47 13.79
N HIS A 15 5.12 -13.78 13.81
CA HIS A 15 4.56 -14.97 13.18
C HIS A 15 3.96 -14.65 11.80
N ARG A 16 4.23 -15.50 10.81
CA ARG A 16 3.65 -15.39 9.47
C ARG A 16 2.19 -15.84 9.54
N VAL A 17 1.27 -14.96 9.18
CA VAL A 17 -0.17 -15.21 9.20
C VAL A 17 -0.71 -15.06 7.79
N GLU A 18 -1.44 -16.06 7.35
CA GLU A 18 -2.14 -16.06 6.08
C GLU A 18 -3.49 -15.35 6.27
N PHE A 19 -3.71 -14.23 5.59
CA PHE A 19 -4.99 -13.50 5.68
C PHE A 19 -5.75 -13.62 4.36
N ALA A 20 -6.93 -14.24 4.43
CA ALA A 20 -7.88 -14.29 3.34
C ALA A 20 -9.16 -13.58 3.80
N PRO A 21 -9.42 -12.33 3.37
CA PRO A 21 -10.64 -11.61 3.70
C PRO A 21 -11.79 -12.18 2.87
N ALA A 22 -12.41 -13.27 3.34
CA ALA A 22 -13.65 -13.77 2.79
C ALA A 22 -14.58 -14.24 3.91
N HIS A 23 -15.82 -13.76 3.91
CA HIS A 23 -16.91 -14.58 4.42
C HIS A 23 -16.98 -15.79 3.49
N ARG A 24 -16.48 -16.95 3.94
CA ARG A 24 -16.33 -18.15 3.10
C ARG A 24 -17.59 -18.34 2.23
N GLU A 25 -17.40 -18.45 0.92
CA GLU A 25 -18.51 -18.65 -0.01
C GLU A 25 -19.30 -19.89 0.41
N GLY A 26 -20.62 -19.76 0.57
CA GLY A 26 -21.51 -20.84 1.05
C GLY A 26 -21.68 -20.95 2.57
N ASN A 27 -21.18 -20.01 3.38
CA ASN A 27 -21.44 -20.03 4.82
C ASN A 27 -22.91 -19.67 5.12
N GLN A 28 -23.66 -20.62 5.69
CA GLN A 28 -25.08 -20.46 6.06
C GLN A 28 -25.30 -19.56 7.29
N SER A 29 -24.22 -19.27 8.02
CA SER A 29 -24.26 -18.42 9.21
C SER A 29 -24.27 -16.95 8.79
N ARG A 30 -25.09 -16.12 9.45
CA ARG A 30 -25.04 -14.66 9.25
C ARG A 30 -23.68 -14.10 9.66
N VAL A 31 -23.22 -13.05 8.98
CA VAL A 31 -22.11 -12.22 9.48
C VAL A 31 -22.53 -11.65 10.84
N VAL A 32 -21.78 -12.00 11.89
CA VAL A 32 -22.06 -11.54 13.27
C VAL A 32 -21.10 -10.45 13.73
N THR A 33 -19.99 -10.25 13.03
CA THR A 33 -18.97 -9.26 13.39
C THR A 33 -18.16 -8.85 12.17
N THR A 34 -17.56 -7.67 12.24
CA THR A 34 -16.63 -7.12 11.25
C THR A 34 -15.35 -6.72 11.98
N ILE A 35 -14.20 -7.10 11.43
CA ILE A 35 -12.88 -6.68 11.92
C ILE A 35 -12.38 -5.58 10.98
N THR A 36 -12.08 -4.41 11.54
CA THR A 36 -11.43 -3.32 10.82
C THR A 36 -9.97 -3.23 11.28
N MET A 37 -9.04 -3.17 10.33
CA MET A 37 -7.62 -2.94 10.60
C MET A 37 -7.22 -1.57 10.04
N GLY A 38 -6.66 -0.72 10.89
CA GLY A 38 -6.00 0.51 10.47
C GLY A 38 -4.52 0.24 10.21
N VAL A 39 -4.01 0.66 9.05
CA VAL A 39 -2.59 0.59 8.71
C VAL A 39 -2.10 2.03 8.52
N PRO A 40 -1.28 2.57 9.43
CA PRO A 40 -0.67 3.88 9.21
C PRO A 40 0.33 3.76 8.07
N LEU A 41 0.26 4.70 7.13
CA LEU A 41 1.22 4.82 6.02
C LEU A 41 1.78 6.24 6.03
N SER A 42 3.10 6.34 5.92
CA SER A 42 3.80 7.59 5.66
C SER A 42 3.75 7.96 4.16
N PHE A 43 4.14 9.19 3.81
CA PHE A 43 4.28 9.55 2.39
C PHE A 43 5.36 8.71 1.70
N GLU A 44 6.42 8.35 2.42
CA GLU A 44 7.47 7.46 1.97
C GLU A 44 6.94 6.05 1.66
N ASP A 45 6.04 5.53 2.49
CA ASP A 45 5.38 4.24 2.25
C ASP A 45 4.48 4.30 1.01
N ILE A 46 3.70 5.38 0.85
CA ILE A 46 2.85 5.59 -0.33
C ILE A 46 3.70 5.71 -1.59
N THR A 47 4.80 6.46 -1.53
CA THR A 47 5.73 6.62 -2.65
C THR A 47 6.38 5.28 -3.01
N ALA A 48 6.78 4.46 -2.04
CA ALA A 48 7.31 3.13 -2.31
C ALA A 48 6.28 2.20 -2.97
N VAL A 49 5.01 2.27 -2.55
CA VAL A 49 3.92 1.54 -3.22
C VAL A 49 3.74 2.02 -4.66
N LEU A 50 3.75 3.34 -4.89
CA LEU A 50 3.65 3.93 -6.22
C LEU A 50 4.81 3.48 -7.12
N MET A 51 6.03 3.46 -6.60
CA MET A 51 7.21 2.97 -7.32
C MET A 51 7.11 1.48 -7.65
N TYR A 52 6.52 0.67 -6.77
CA TYR A 52 6.28 -0.74 -7.04
C TYR A 52 5.23 -0.94 -8.14
N VAL A 53 4.08 -0.26 -8.08
CA VAL A 53 2.98 -0.48 -9.04
C VAL A 53 3.24 0.12 -10.43
N THR A 54 4.17 1.08 -10.51
CA THR A 54 4.58 1.72 -11.77
C THR A 54 5.90 1.16 -12.29
N ASP A 55 6.37 0.03 -11.75
CA ASP A 55 7.59 -0.61 -12.25
C ASP A 55 7.45 -0.97 -13.73
N GLY A 56 8.46 -0.61 -14.52
CA GLY A 56 8.47 -0.78 -15.96
C GLY A 56 7.52 0.12 -16.77
N SER A 57 6.79 1.05 -16.15
CA SER A 57 5.93 1.99 -16.89
C SER A 57 6.75 2.96 -17.74
N SER A 58 6.24 3.29 -18.93
CA SER A 58 6.78 4.42 -19.70
C SER A 58 6.52 5.75 -18.97
N ARG A 59 7.20 6.81 -19.41
CA ARG A 59 7.02 8.15 -18.84
C ARG A 59 5.62 8.69 -19.13
N GLU A 60 5.16 8.54 -20.36
CA GLU A 60 3.86 9.02 -20.80
C GLU A 60 2.72 8.29 -20.07
N ASP A 61 2.77 6.97 -20.00
CA ASP A 61 1.75 6.16 -19.32
C ASP A 61 1.65 6.52 -17.83
N LEU A 62 2.81 6.76 -17.18
CA LEU A 62 2.83 7.18 -15.79
C LEU A 62 2.17 8.53 -15.59
N ILE A 63 2.49 9.52 -16.42
CA ILE A 63 1.93 10.88 -16.28
C ILE A 63 0.42 10.84 -16.46
N ASP A 64 -0.07 10.14 -17.48
CA ASP A 64 -1.50 9.98 -17.74
C ASP A 64 -2.20 9.27 -16.58
N TRP A 65 -1.58 8.22 -16.04
CA TRP A 65 -2.12 7.50 -14.88
C TRP A 65 -2.15 8.37 -13.61
N LEU A 66 -1.08 9.13 -13.33
CA LEU A 66 -1.02 10.04 -12.19
C LEU A 66 -2.00 11.22 -12.33
N ALA A 67 -2.56 11.48 -13.51
CA ALA A 67 -3.54 12.54 -13.71
C ALA A 67 -4.90 12.26 -13.07
N ASP A 68 -5.19 11.01 -12.66
CA ASP A 68 -6.43 10.62 -11.96
C ASP A 68 -6.18 10.32 -10.46
N PRO A 69 -6.45 11.28 -9.55
CA PRO A 69 -6.26 11.10 -8.11
C PRO A 69 -7.09 9.97 -7.50
N ALA A 70 -8.28 9.70 -8.03
CA ALA A 70 -9.17 8.67 -7.49
C ALA A 70 -8.64 7.28 -7.83
N LEU A 71 -8.16 7.10 -9.06
CA LEU A 71 -7.46 5.89 -9.48
C LEU A 71 -6.20 5.66 -8.66
N VAL A 72 -5.35 6.69 -8.54
CA VAL A 72 -4.12 6.64 -7.73
C VAL A 72 -4.43 6.20 -6.31
N ARG A 73 -5.42 6.85 -5.66
CA ARG A 73 -5.79 6.55 -4.28
C ARG A 73 -6.24 5.11 -4.12
N ARG A 74 -7.12 4.63 -5.00
CA ARG A 74 -7.60 3.24 -4.97
C ARG A 74 -6.45 2.25 -5.12
N THR A 75 -5.60 2.45 -6.13
CA THR A 75 -4.47 1.55 -6.40
C THR A 75 -3.48 1.51 -5.24
N VAL A 76 -3.13 2.66 -4.65
CA VAL A 76 -2.23 2.70 -3.49
C VAL A 76 -2.83 1.91 -2.32
N ILE A 77 -4.12 2.09 -2.01
CA ILE A 77 -4.77 1.37 -0.89
C ILE A 77 -4.77 -0.15 -1.15
N GLU A 78 -5.19 -0.57 -2.34
CA GLU A 78 -5.23 -1.98 -2.73
C GLU A 78 -3.83 -2.62 -2.71
N SER A 79 -2.84 -1.93 -3.26
CA SER A 79 -1.47 -2.42 -3.35
C SER A 79 -0.75 -2.40 -2.00
N ALA A 80 -0.91 -1.35 -1.20
CA ALA A 80 -0.34 -1.32 0.16
C ALA A 80 -0.87 -2.46 1.02
N TRP A 81 -2.16 -2.76 0.90
CA TRP A 81 -2.78 -3.90 1.57
C TRP A 81 -2.23 -5.24 1.08
N ALA A 82 -2.10 -5.40 -0.24
CA ALA A 82 -1.58 -6.63 -0.85
C ALA A 82 -0.09 -6.86 -0.57
N MET A 83 0.71 -5.81 -0.52
CA MET A 83 2.15 -5.88 -0.23
C MET A 83 2.40 -6.18 1.25
N GLY A 84 1.67 -5.52 2.15
CA GLY A 84 1.94 -5.54 3.57
C GLY A 84 3.23 -4.80 3.97
N GLY A 85 3.36 -4.47 5.26
CA GLY A 85 4.42 -3.57 5.74
C GLY A 85 5.85 -4.05 5.48
N PHE A 86 6.10 -5.36 5.51
CA PHE A 86 7.44 -5.89 5.22
C PHE A 86 7.87 -5.63 3.77
N ALA A 87 6.98 -5.83 2.80
CA ALA A 87 7.31 -5.59 1.40
C ALA A 87 7.46 -4.10 1.11
N ILE A 88 6.61 -3.25 1.70
CA ILE A 88 6.73 -1.78 1.60
C ILE A 88 8.10 -1.32 2.11
N GLU A 89 8.54 -1.83 3.26
CA GLU A 89 9.86 -1.50 3.80
C GLU A 89 11.00 -1.95 2.87
N GLN A 90 10.88 -3.14 2.26
CA GLN A 90 11.86 -3.59 1.27
C GLN A 90 11.90 -2.68 0.03
N GLU A 91 10.75 -2.22 -0.46
CA GLU A 91 10.71 -1.26 -1.57
C GLU A 91 11.34 0.07 -1.18
N ARG A 92 11.07 0.58 0.05
CA ARG A 92 11.72 1.81 0.56
C ARG A 92 13.23 1.71 0.56
N LEU A 93 13.79 0.57 0.98
CA LEU A 93 15.23 0.34 0.95
C LEU A 93 15.80 0.37 -0.47
N LYS A 94 15.05 -0.07 -1.48
CA LYS A 94 15.48 0.02 -2.89
C LYS A 94 15.52 1.46 -3.39
N LEU A 95 14.62 2.32 -2.92
CA LEU A 95 14.58 3.73 -3.35
C LEU A 95 15.88 4.46 -3.05
N ALA A 96 16.56 4.12 -1.96
CA ALA A 96 17.86 4.69 -1.61
C ALA A 96 18.99 4.33 -2.60
N GLY A 97 18.80 3.27 -3.39
CA GLY A 97 19.75 2.83 -4.42
C GLY A 97 19.49 3.42 -5.81
N ILE A 98 18.47 4.28 -5.98
CA ILE A 98 18.14 4.86 -7.28
C ILE A 98 19.19 5.92 -7.64
N GLU A 99 19.84 5.74 -8.80
CA GLU A 99 20.86 6.66 -9.30
C GLU A 99 20.23 7.94 -9.86
N SER A 100 20.83 9.09 -9.54
CA SER A 100 20.38 10.40 -10.03
C SER A 100 20.48 10.52 -11.55
N GLY A 101 19.48 11.16 -12.17
CA GLY A 101 19.47 11.42 -13.61
C GLY A 101 18.98 10.24 -14.45
N THR A 102 18.57 9.15 -13.80
CA THR A 102 17.87 8.02 -14.43
C THR A 102 16.37 8.28 -14.53
N TRP A 103 15.68 7.53 -15.39
CA TRP A 103 14.21 7.56 -15.43
C TRP A 103 13.61 7.22 -14.06
N ASP A 104 14.17 6.25 -13.34
CA ASP A 104 13.68 5.89 -12.01
C ASP A 104 13.81 7.02 -10.99
N SER A 105 14.83 7.88 -11.11
CA SER A 105 14.95 9.07 -10.24
C SER A 105 13.84 10.09 -10.51
N GLU A 106 13.50 10.34 -11.76
CA GLU A 106 12.39 11.24 -12.12
C GLU A 106 11.03 10.63 -11.76
N ARG A 107 10.87 9.32 -11.98
CA ARG A 107 9.68 8.57 -11.57
C ARG A 107 9.47 8.64 -10.06
N LEU A 108 10.54 8.55 -9.28
CA LEU A 108 10.51 8.73 -7.83
C LEU A 108 10.01 10.13 -7.43
N ASP A 109 10.51 11.18 -8.09
CA ASP A 109 10.08 12.56 -7.84
C ASP A 109 8.60 12.77 -8.20
N LEU A 110 8.13 12.19 -9.31
CA LEU A 110 6.73 12.21 -9.72
C LEU A 110 5.84 11.46 -8.72
N ALA A 111 6.27 10.28 -8.27
CA ALA A 111 5.56 9.48 -7.28
C ALA A 111 5.46 10.21 -5.93
N TRP A 112 6.52 10.85 -5.47
CA TRP A 112 6.53 11.69 -4.27
C TRP A 112 5.58 12.89 -4.40
N THR A 113 5.68 13.63 -5.49
CA THR A 113 4.81 14.78 -5.74
C THR A 113 3.33 14.35 -5.76
N CYS A 114 3.04 13.20 -6.37
CA CYS A 114 1.70 12.65 -6.39
C CYS A 114 1.22 12.21 -5.01
N SER A 115 2.05 11.53 -4.20
CA SER A 115 1.68 11.07 -2.86
C SER A 115 1.27 12.25 -1.97
N VAL A 116 2.05 13.33 -1.98
CA VAL A 116 1.71 14.56 -1.25
C VAL A 116 0.40 15.16 -1.80
N ARG A 117 0.29 15.34 -3.12
CA ARG A 117 -0.90 15.95 -3.74
C ARG A 117 -2.20 15.19 -3.45
N VAL A 118 -2.17 13.86 -3.48
CA VAL A 118 -3.37 13.01 -3.36
C VAL A 118 -3.75 12.71 -1.91
N PHE A 119 -2.79 12.69 -0.99
CA PHE A 119 -3.00 12.22 0.38
C PHE A 119 -2.81 13.29 1.47
N ALA A 120 -2.26 14.47 1.16
CA ALA A 120 -2.09 15.53 2.16
C ALA A 120 -3.41 16.17 2.64
N THR A 121 -4.52 15.98 1.93
CA THR A 121 -5.81 16.60 2.27
C THR A 121 -6.67 15.78 3.24
N ASP A 122 -6.37 14.49 3.47
CA ASP A 122 -7.08 13.68 4.46
C ASP A 122 -6.42 13.80 5.83
N THR A 123 -6.96 14.71 6.63
CA THR A 123 -6.51 15.01 7.99
C THR A 123 -7.17 14.13 9.06
N ASP A 124 -8.08 13.23 8.67
CA ASP A 124 -8.91 12.45 9.59
C ASP A 124 -8.44 11.00 9.80
N VAL A 125 -7.20 10.67 9.40
CA VAL A 125 -6.62 9.36 9.70
C VAL A 125 -6.25 9.30 11.19
N PRO A 126 -6.94 8.52 12.02
CA PRO A 126 -6.64 8.45 13.44
C PRO A 126 -5.27 7.81 13.61
N ALA A 127 -4.35 8.50 14.30
CA ALA A 127 -3.07 7.91 14.66
C ALA A 127 -3.31 6.64 15.51
N PRO A 128 -2.49 5.58 15.32
CA PRO A 128 -2.54 4.42 16.21
C PRO A 128 -2.38 4.89 17.65
N ARG A 129 -3.23 4.42 18.57
CA ARG A 129 -3.05 4.70 19.99
C ARG A 129 -1.71 4.10 20.41
N LEU A 130 -0.79 4.93 20.89
CA LEU A 130 0.46 4.47 21.47
C LEU A 130 0.15 3.54 22.65
N SER A 131 0.84 2.39 22.71
CA SER A 131 0.78 1.52 23.88
C SER A 131 1.33 2.28 25.09
N PRO A 132 0.71 2.20 26.29
CA PRO A 132 1.20 2.85 27.50
C PRO A 132 2.63 2.46 27.90
N GLU A 133 3.16 1.36 27.35
CA GLU A 133 4.51 0.86 27.66
C GLU A 133 5.63 1.58 26.89
N ALA A 134 5.31 2.52 26.00
CA ALA A 134 6.28 3.27 25.20
C ALA A 134 6.48 4.73 25.64
N ALA A 135 6.09 5.09 26.87
CA ALA A 135 6.25 6.42 27.47
C ALA A 135 7.14 6.42 28.71
#